data_AF-Q0AC26-F1
#
_entry.id   AF-Q0AC26-F1
#
_cell.length_a   1.000
_cell.length_b   1.000
_cell.length_c   1.000
_cell.angle_alpha   90.00
_cell.angle_beta   90.00
_cell.angle_gamma   90.00
#
_symmetry.space_group_name_H-M   'P 1'
#
loop_
_entity.id
_entity.type
_entity.pdbx_description
1 polymer ?
#
loop_
_entity_poly.entity_id
_entity_poly.type
_entity_poly.pdbx_seq_one_letter_code
_entity_poly.pdbx_strand_id
1 'polypeptide(L)'
;MSDTAFGHLADRQRGIALMMSLVLLAVLSLVGVTAMQGSVLQERMAGGQSTLQDAFLEAEADLVRQLNCVLDNSDDMPNLEAECGLVIDPDTNTLELTANAVHATGARQVLAMNVRLNVLGEGDEGDERAGGFNSNAAVSCFGAECDVSPGPGAADYGIDGRDYTAPDLTQGENCGIQGAHTRDFADADVRQDVAGAIVPEGDISDRPGAGGGGGRGGPPGGGGGGGPSGIIGSPDVIDNSTHYEATYGHSTAHAVNEFNQLINSLVQGREPSSHAVGAYEEGIYYAGEGDEITFSGEGQSGFGGIVILEGGSLNLDGNSCFSGLVLVRGGGTVTGGTSAIIGSVISIPGFDEQGEPLESALDTAGNTSFFYSAEALRRAGEIWDEEDDDDGDGPSGIAEWGGWRAPLNL
;
A
#
# COMPACT_ATOMS: atom_id res chain seq x y z
N MET A 1 -64.86 -87.06 51.17
CA MET A 1 -64.01 -88.05 50.49
C MET A 1 -64.24 -87.90 49.00
N SER A 2 -63.17 -87.74 48.22
CA SER A 2 -63.12 -87.62 46.75
C SER A 2 -63.12 -86.21 46.13
N ASP A 3 -62.07 -85.45 46.43
CA ASP A 3 -61.46 -84.44 45.54
C ASP A 3 -60.32 -85.13 44.77
N THR A 4 -60.51 -85.53 43.50
CA THR A 4 -59.45 -85.88 42.52
C THR A 4 -60.08 -86.20 41.16
N ALA A 5 -60.28 -85.23 40.26
CA ALA A 5 -60.69 -85.56 38.87
C ALA A 5 -60.36 -84.54 37.76
N PHE A 6 -59.70 -83.41 38.02
CA PHE A 6 -59.47 -82.37 36.98
C PHE A 6 -58.02 -82.22 36.49
N GLY A 7 -57.11 -83.14 36.83
CA GLY A 7 -55.67 -82.94 36.58
C GLY A 7 -55.13 -83.35 35.20
N HIS A 8 -55.81 -84.15 34.37
CA HIS A 8 -55.09 -84.92 33.34
C HIS A 8 -55.39 -84.65 31.85
N LEU A 9 -56.39 -83.82 31.50
CA LEU A 9 -56.68 -83.50 30.08
C LEU A 9 -56.02 -82.22 29.56
N ALA A 10 -55.45 -81.39 30.43
CA ALA A 10 -54.82 -80.12 30.03
C ALA A 10 -53.41 -80.27 29.45
N ASP A 11 -52.72 -81.39 29.69
CA ASP A 11 -51.27 -81.47 29.44
C ASP A 11 -50.83 -82.17 28.15
N ARG A 12 -51.68 -82.92 27.43
CA ARG A 12 -51.25 -83.63 26.19
C ARG A 12 -51.60 -82.97 24.85
N GLN A 13 -52.56 -82.04 24.80
CA GLN A 13 -52.89 -81.35 23.54
C GLN A 13 -52.04 -80.10 23.27
N ARG A 14 -51.23 -79.65 24.23
CA ARG A 14 -50.40 -78.46 24.05
C ARG A 14 -49.14 -78.68 23.19
N GLY A 15 -48.73 -79.92 22.92
CA GLY A 15 -47.44 -80.20 22.24
C GLY A 15 -47.41 -80.02 20.72
N ILE A 16 -48.33 -80.66 19.97
CA ILE A 16 -48.24 -80.71 18.49
C ILE A 16 -48.64 -79.39 17.82
N ALA A 17 -49.62 -78.69 18.38
CA ALA A 17 -50.00 -77.37 17.89
C ALA A 17 -48.83 -76.37 17.98
N LEU A 18 -47.95 -76.55 18.96
CA LEU A 18 -46.75 -75.71 19.12
C LEU A 18 -45.67 -76.00 18.07
N MET A 19 -45.53 -77.24 17.58
CA MET A 19 -44.49 -77.57 16.59
C MET A 19 -44.87 -77.14 15.18
N MET A 20 -46.12 -77.36 14.77
CA MET A 20 -46.57 -76.98 13.42
C MET A 20 -46.67 -75.46 13.25
N SER A 21 -47.08 -74.75 14.30
CA SER A 21 -47.03 -73.29 14.28
C SER A 21 -45.59 -72.80 14.13
N LEU A 22 -44.62 -73.44 14.80
CA LEU A 22 -43.23 -73.01 14.77
C LEU A 22 -42.56 -73.21 13.40
N VAL A 23 -42.86 -74.31 12.68
CA VAL A 23 -42.24 -74.56 11.37
C VAL A 23 -42.81 -73.66 10.27
N LEU A 24 -44.12 -73.44 10.25
CA LEU A 24 -44.71 -72.51 9.26
C LEU A 24 -44.26 -71.07 9.49
N LEU A 25 -44.06 -70.69 10.75
CA LEU A 25 -43.51 -69.38 11.10
C LEU A 25 -42.02 -69.25 10.67
N ALA A 26 -41.27 -70.35 10.71
CA ALA A 26 -39.86 -70.36 10.28
C ALA A 26 -39.69 -70.23 8.75
N VAL A 27 -40.55 -70.85 7.94
CA VAL A 27 -40.41 -70.78 6.47
C VAL A 27 -40.88 -69.42 5.93
N LEU A 28 -41.98 -68.89 6.46
CA LEU A 28 -42.46 -67.56 6.06
C LEU A 28 -41.47 -66.46 6.46
N SER A 29 -40.75 -66.62 7.58
CA SER A 29 -39.71 -65.66 7.97
C SER A 29 -38.49 -65.70 7.04
N LEU A 30 -38.04 -66.88 6.60
CA LEU A 30 -36.87 -66.97 5.72
C LEU A 30 -37.08 -66.29 4.36
N VAL A 31 -38.26 -66.47 3.76
CA VAL A 31 -38.60 -65.85 2.46
C VAL A 31 -38.73 -64.33 2.59
N GLY A 32 -39.29 -63.86 3.69
CA GLY A 32 -39.34 -62.43 4.00
C GLY A 32 -37.95 -61.80 4.08
N VAL A 33 -37.00 -62.50 4.69
CA VAL A 33 -35.62 -61.99 4.86
C VAL A 33 -34.88 -61.87 3.54
N THR A 34 -35.05 -62.82 2.61
CA THR A 34 -34.30 -62.79 1.34
C THR A 34 -34.79 -61.70 0.38
N ALA A 35 -36.09 -61.39 0.36
CA ALA A 35 -36.63 -60.32 -0.49
C ALA A 35 -36.14 -58.93 -0.04
N MET A 36 -35.88 -58.74 1.25
CA MET A 36 -35.38 -57.48 1.79
C MET A 36 -33.92 -57.22 1.41
N GLN A 37 -33.10 -58.25 1.15
CA GLN A 37 -31.67 -58.06 0.90
C GLN A 37 -31.35 -57.44 -0.48
N GLY A 38 -32.15 -57.71 -1.52
CA GLY A 38 -31.91 -57.16 -2.87
C GLY A 38 -32.19 -55.66 -2.99
N SER A 39 -33.24 -55.19 -2.33
CA SER A 39 -33.63 -53.77 -2.32
C SER A 39 -32.54 -52.88 -1.69
N VAL A 40 -31.84 -53.40 -0.69
CA VAL A 40 -30.84 -52.64 0.07
C VAL A 40 -29.61 -52.24 -0.76
N LEU A 41 -29.22 -53.00 -1.78
CA LEU A 41 -28.00 -52.72 -2.54
C LEU A 41 -28.22 -51.66 -3.64
N GLN A 42 -29.37 -51.70 -4.31
CA GLN A 42 -29.74 -50.66 -5.29
C GLN A 42 -30.04 -49.33 -4.62
N GLU A 43 -30.67 -49.35 -3.45
CA GLU A 43 -30.90 -48.16 -2.62
C GLU A 43 -29.58 -47.49 -2.23
N ARG A 44 -28.53 -48.27 -1.92
CA ARG A 44 -27.21 -47.72 -1.58
C ARG A 44 -26.46 -47.09 -2.76
N MET A 45 -26.56 -47.64 -3.97
CA MET A 45 -25.91 -47.04 -5.15
C MET A 45 -26.66 -45.81 -5.67
N ALA A 46 -27.99 -45.85 -5.70
CA ALA A 46 -28.79 -44.68 -6.05
C ALA A 46 -28.60 -43.56 -5.00
N GLY A 47 -28.52 -43.93 -3.73
CA GLY A 47 -28.19 -42.99 -2.64
C GLY A 47 -26.83 -42.33 -2.84
N GLY A 48 -25.79 -43.10 -3.17
CA GLY A 48 -24.44 -42.55 -3.35
C GLY A 48 -24.31 -41.53 -4.49
N GLN A 49 -24.96 -41.77 -5.64
CA GLN A 49 -24.91 -40.81 -6.76
C GLN A 49 -25.72 -39.55 -6.50
N SER A 50 -26.89 -39.67 -5.87
CA SER A 50 -27.69 -38.51 -5.44
C SER A 50 -26.90 -37.65 -4.46
N THR A 51 -26.31 -38.28 -3.44
CA THR A 51 -25.50 -37.58 -2.43
C THR A 51 -24.33 -36.81 -3.04
N LEU A 52 -23.66 -37.34 -4.07
CA LEU A 52 -22.58 -36.63 -4.73
C LEU A 52 -23.08 -35.43 -5.56
N GLN A 53 -24.19 -35.59 -6.28
CA GLN A 53 -24.78 -34.47 -7.03
C GLN A 53 -25.26 -33.37 -6.09
N ASP A 54 -25.88 -33.72 -4.98
CA ASP A 54 -26.31 -32.77 -3.96
C ASP A 54 -25.11 -32.02 -3.36
N ALA A 55 -23.99 -32.71 -3.10
CA ALA A 55 -22.77 -32.08 -2.59
C ALA A 55 -22.12 -31.11 -3.60
N PHE A 56 -22.15 -31.41 -4.90
CA PHE A 56 -21.64 -30.49 -5.92
C PHE A 56 -22.51 -29.25 -6.07
N LEU A 57 -23.84 -29.42 -6.09
CA LEU A 57 -24.77 -28.29 -6.19
C LEU A 57 -24.68 -27.39 -4.96
N GLU A 58 -24.45 -27.97 -3.78
CA GLU A 58 -24.22 -27.21 -2.55
C GLU A 58 -22.91 -26.41 -2.61
N ALA A 59 -21.81 -27.01 -3.09
CA ALA A 59 -20.54 -26.31 -3.26
C ALA A 59 -20.60 -25.17 -4.29
N GLU A 60 -21.28 -25.38 -5.42
CA GLU A 60 -21.45 -24.35 -6.45
C GLU A 60 -22.30 -23.19 -5.94
N ALA A 61 -23.40 -23.49 -5.24
CA ALA A 61 -24.23 -22.47 -4.63
C ALA A 61 -23.48 -21.66 -3.56
N ASP A 62 -22.56 -22.30 -2.84
CA ASP A 62 -21.72 -21.62 -1.84
C ASP A 62 -20.69 -20.70 -2.51
N LEU A 63 -20.00 -21.16 -3.55
CA LEU A 63 -19.04 -20.34 -4.30
C LEU A 63 -19.71 -19.12 -4.94
N VAL A 64 -20.89 -19.29 -5.55
CA VAL A 64 -21.63 -18.17 -6.16
C VAL A 64 -22.10 -17.17 -5.10
N ARG A 65 -22.49 -17.64 -3.90
CA ARG A 65 -22.82 -16.73 -2.80
C ARG A 65 -21.60 -15.95 -2.31
N GLN A 66 -20.45 -16.61 -2.15
CA GLN A 66 -19.22 -15.95 -1.76
C GLN A 66 -18.78 -14.93 -2.81
N LEU A 67 -18.85 -15.27 -4.10
CA LEU A 67 -18.49 -14.36 -5.18
C LEU A 67 -19.43 -13.15 -5.25
N ASN A 68 -20.75 -13.36 -5.19
CA ASN A 68 -21.70 -12.25 -5.17
C ASN A 68 -21.53 -11.40 -3.90
N CYS A 69 -21.16 -12.01 -2.77
CA CYS A 69 -20.81 -11.27 -1.56
C CYS A 69 -19.57 -10.39 -1.77
N VAL A 70 -18.54 -10.88 -2.47
CA VAL A 70 -17.36 -10.07 -2.82
C VAL A 70 -17.74 -8.93 -3.77
N LEU A 71 -18.56 -9.20 -4.78
CA LEU A 71 -18.98 -8.18 -5.75
C LEU A 71 -19.93 -7.14 -5.15
N ASP A 72 -20.83 -7.53 -4.25
CA ASP A 72 -21.75 -6.62 -3.58
C ASP A 72 -21.05 -5.77 -2.49
N ASN A 73 -19.84 -6.15 -2.08
CA ASN A 73 -19.01 -5.47 -1.08
C ASN A 73 -17.63 -5.09 -1.63
N SER A 74 -17.50 -4.88 -2.95
CA SER A 74 -16.23 -4.56 -3.62
C SER A 74 -15.58 -3.29 -3.09
N ASP A 75 -16.40 -2.36 -2.61
CA ASP A 75 -15.98 -1.04 -2.14
C ASP A 75 -15.54 -1.07 -0.66
N ASP A 76 -15.68 -2.23 0.00
CA ASP A 76 -15.49 -2.42 1.46
C ASP A 76 -14.51 -3.58 1.75
N MET A 77 -13.33 -3.54 1.10
CA MET A 77 -12.28 -4.56 1.18
C MET A 77 -11.91 -5.08 2.59
N PRO A 78 -11.82 -4.26 3.66
CA PRO A 78 -11.36 -4.76 4.96
C PRO A 78 -12.38 -5.64 5.72
N ASN A 79 -13.65 -5.73 5.30
CA ASN A 79 -14.68 -6.53 5.97
C ASN A 79 -15.05 -7.86 5.25
N LEU A 80 -14.41 -8.13 4.11
CA LEU A 80 -14.69 -9.32 3.29
C LEU A 80 -14.44 -10.64 4.04
N GLU A 81 -13.47 -10.69 4.96
CA GLU A 81 -13.18 -11.89 5.74
C GLU A 81 -14.27 -12.22 6.78
N ALA A 82 -14.87 -11.20 7.40
CA ALA A 82 -15.86 -11.37 8.47
C ALA A 82 -17.28 -11.64 7.94
N GLU A 83 -17.63 -11.02 6.81
CA GLU A 83 -18.97 -11.12 6.23
C GLU A 83 -19.09 -12.17 5.13
N CYS A 84 -18.06 -12.33 4.30
CA CYS A 84 -18.05 -13.29 3.19
C CYS A 84 -17.22 -14.56 3.48
N GLY A 85 -16.51 -14.62 4.62
CA GLY A 85 -15.77 -15.81 5.07
C GLY A 85 -14.52 -16.13 4.26
N LEU A 86 -13.95 -15.14 3.56
CA LEU A 86 -12.72 -15.29 2.78
C LEU A 86 -11.46 -15.20 3.65
N VAL A 87 -10.35 -15.71 3.11
CA VAL A 87 -9.01 -15.51 3.65
C VAL A 87 -8.20 -14.78 2.59
N ILE A 88 -7.78 -13.56 2.89
CA ILE A 88 -6.87 -12.79 2.04
C ILE A 88 -5.46 -13.14 2.48
N ASP A 89 -4.59 -13.53 1.53
CA ASP A 89 -3.16 -13.62 1.82
C ASP A 89 -2.57 -12.21 1.71
N PRO A 90 -2.19 -11.58 2.85
CA PRO A 90 -1.76 -10.19 2.86
C PRO A 90 -0.40 -9.98 2.16
N ASP A 91 0.39 -11.04 1.97
CA ASP A 91 1.73 -10.94 1.42
C ASP A 91 1.74 -11.00 -0.12
N THR A 92 0.68 -11.55 -0.74
CA THR A 92 0.61 -11.76 -2.20
C THR A 92 -0.52 -11.02 -2.89
N ASN A 93 -1.38 -10.33 -2.13
CA ASN A 93 -2.59 -9.66 -2.62
C ASN A 93 -3.48 -10.58 -3.49
N THR A 94 -3.51 -11.88 -3.14
CA THR A 94 -4.31 -12.89 -3.85
C THR A 94 -5.46 -13.35 -2.98
N LEU A 95 -6.66 -13.40 -3.57
CA LEU A 95 -7.87 -13.88 -2.92
C LEU A 95 -8.06 -15.37 -3.23
N GLU A 96 -8.05 -16.23 -2.21
CA GLU A 96 -8.26 -17.67 -2.38
C GLU A 96 -9.66 -18.08 -1.87
N LEU A 97 -10.58 -18.36 -2.79
CA LEU A 97 -11.91 -18.87 -2.44
C LEU A 97 -11.88 -20.39 -2.35
N THR A 98 -12.27 -20.90 -1.18
CA THR A 98 -12.31 -22.33 -0.91
C THR A 98 -13.75 -22.74 -0.57
N ALA A 99 -14.40 -23.46 -1.49
CA ALA A 99 -15.72 -24.04 -1.24
C ALA A 99 -15.56 -25.51 -0.82
N ASN A 100 -16.03 -25.83 0.40
CA ASN A 100 -15.94 -27.17 0.98
C ASN A 100 -17.34 -27.78 1.17
N ALA A 101 -17.69 -28.77 0.35
CA ALA A 101 -18.90 -29.57 0.60
C ALA A 101 -18.55 -30.80 1.44
N VAL A 102 -19.11 -30.87 2.66
CA VAL A 102 -18.91 -32.00 3.59
C VAL A 102 -20.21 -32.79 3.70
N HIS A 103 -20.35 -33.83 2.87
CA HIS A 103 -21.49 -34.74 2.97
C HIS A 103 -21.15 -35.92 3.89
N ALA A 104 -21.80 -35.98 5.05
CA ALA A 104 -21.50 -36.97 6.08
C ALA A 104 -22.41 -38.21 6.00
N THR A 105 -22.14 -39.11 5.05
CA THR A 105 -22.77 -40.44 5.03
C THR A 105 -21.72 -41.55 5.05
N GLY A 106 -21.26 -41.87 6.26
CA GLY A 106 -20.55 -43.12 6.59
C GLY A 106 -19.12 -43.29 6.07
N ALA A 107 -18.77 -42.67 4.95
CA ALA A 107 -17.41 -42.44 4.48
C ALA A 107 -17.28 -40.95 4.22
N ARG A 108 -16.54 -40.24 5.08
CA ARG A 108 -16.26 -38.81 4.88
C ARG A 108 -15.49 -38.66 3.58
N GLN A 109 -16.17 -38.25 2.52
CA GLN A 109 -15.53 -37.74 1.32
C GLN A 109 -15.65 -36.22 1.40
N VAL A 110 -14.50 -35.56 1.60
CA VAL A 110 -14.40 -34.11 1.54
C VAL A 110 -14.05 -33.79 0.09
N LEU A 111 -14.94 -33.07 -0.58
CA LEU A 111 -14.64 -32.48 -1.87
C LEU A 111 -14.33 -31.01 -1.63
N ALA A 112 -13.09 -30.62 -1.92
CA ALA A 112 -12.63 -29.25 -1.86
C ALA A 112 -12.40 -28.75 -3.30
N MET A 113 -12.98 -27.60 -3.62
CA MET A 113 -12.71 -26.88 -4.86
C MET A 113 -12.07 -25.54 -4.49
N ASN A 114 -10.86 -25.29 -5.01
CA ASN A 114 -10.10 -24.07 -4.75
C ASN A 114 -10.08 -23.23 -6.03
N VAL A 115 -10.53 -21.98 -5.93
CA VAL A 115 -10.47 -20.99 -7.02
C VAL A 115 -9.61 -19.82 -6.55
N ARG A 116 -8.59 -19.48 -7.34
CA ARG A 116 -7.73 -18.32 -7.09
C ARG A 116 -8.17 -17.17 -7.97
N LEU A 117 -8.43 -16.02 -7.37
CA LEU A 117 -8.68 -14.76 -8.04
C LEU A 117 -7.56 -13.78 -7.69
N ASN A 118 -6.94 -13.21 -8.72
CA ASN A 118 -6.05 -12.06 -8.54
C ASN A 118 -6.92 -10.82 -8.63
N VAL A 119 -7.06 -10.11 -7.49
CA VAL A 119 -7.75 -8.84 -7.44
C VAL A 119 -6.72 -7.79 -7.84
N LEU A 120 -6.80 -7.33 -9.09
CA LEU A 120 -6.17 -6.06 -9.47
C LEU A 120 -7.16 -5.01 -8.97
N GLY A 121 -6.80 -4.25 -7.93
CA GLY A 121 -7.66 -3.19 -7.40
C GLY A 121 -7.82 -2.12 -8.47
N GLU A 122 -9.06 -1.91 -8.93
CA GLU A 122 -9.49 -0.61 -9.45
C GLU A 122 -9.63 0.29 -8.21
N GLY A 123 -8.85 1.36 -8.15
CA GLY A 123 -8.89 2.35 -7.09
C GLY A 123 -10.26 3.04 -7.05
N ASP A 124 -10.72 3.26 -5.83
CA ASP A 124 -11.97 3.95 -5.47
C ASP A 124 -12.09 5.31 -6.21
N GLU A 125 -13.08 5.42 -7.10
CA GLU A 125 -13.42 6.60 -7.93
C GLU A 125 -13.95 7.82 -7.11
N GLY A 126 -13.58 7.94 -5.84
CA GLY A 126 -14.06 8.99 -4.91
C GLY A 126 -13.08 10.14 -4.63
N ASP A 127 -11.80 9.92 -4.91
CA ASP A 127 -10.78 10.97 -4.95
C ASP A 127 -9.94 10.62 -6.18
N GLU A 128 -10.46 10.96 -7.37
CA GLU A 128 -9.74 10.99 -8.64
C GLU A 128 -8.51 11.90 -8.46
N ARG A 129 -7.50 11.39 -7.78
CA ARG A 129 -6.12 11.87 -7.83
C ARG A 129 -5.62 11.48 -9.20
N ALA A 130 -6.08 12.23 -10.20
CA ALA A 130 -5.59 12.18 -11.56
C ALA A 130 -4.05 12.09 -11.51
N GLY A 131 -3.50 10.96 -11.96
CA GLY A 131 -2.09 10.78 -12.35
C GLY A 131 -0.98 11.19 -11.36
N GLY A 132 -1.27 11.44 -10.08
CA GLY A 132 -0.32 12.13 -9.19
C GLY A 132 0.70 11.24 -8.49
N PHE A 133 1.93 11.72 -8.34
CA PHE A 133 2.91 11.09 -7.45
C PHE A 133 2.45 11.13 -5.99
N ASN A 134 2.38 9.98 -5.33
CA ASN A 134 2.09 9.91 -3.90
C ASN A 134 3.41 9.85 -3.12
N SER A 135 3.81 10.95 -2.51
CA SER A 135 4.90 10.96 -1.52
C SER A 135 4.33 11.04 -0.11
N ASN A 136 4.95 10.27 0.80
CA ASN A 136 4.57 10.20 2.21
C ASN A 136 5.44 11.10 3.11
N ALA A 137 6.28 11.95 2.52
CA ALA A 137 7.05 12.95 3.25
C ALA A 137 7.42 14.17 2.40
N ALA A 138 7.81 15.27 3.04
CA ALA A 138 8.49 16.37 2.35
C ALA A 138 9.86 15.93 1.82
N VAL A 139 10.60 15.14 2.61
CA VAL A 139 11.88 14.53 2.22
C VAL A 139 11.86 13.05 2.56
N SER A 140 12.02 12.19 1.57
CA SER A 140 12.27 10.75 1.74
C SER A 140 13.68 10.44 1.25
N CYS A 141 14.47 9.73 2.03
CA CYS A 141 15.84 9.45 1.66
C CYS A 141 16.23 8.07 2.21
N PHE A 142 16.47 7.15 1.29
CA PHE A 142 16.69 5.73 1.54
C PHE A 142 18.17 5.38 1.35
N GLY A 143 18.64 4.36 2.08
CA GLY A 143 20.03 3.91 2.06
C GLY A 143 20.84 4.39 3.27
N ALA A 144 21.92 3.66 3.55
CA ALA A 144 22.76 3.85 4.74
C ALA A 144 23.52 5.19 4.78
N GLU A 145 23.66 5.85 3.63
CA GLU A 145 24.44 7.07 3.48
C GLU A 145 23.59 8.33 3.33
N CYS A 146 22.28 8.16 3.52
CA CYS A 146 21.38 9.27 3.53
C CYS A 146 21.71 10.21 4.72
N ASP A 147 22.24 11.39 4.42
CA ASP A 147 22.43 12.48 5.37
C ASP A 147 21.56 13.66 4.95
N VAL A 148 20.43 13.82 5.61
CA VAL A 148 19.57 14.99 5.41
C VAL A 148 19.99 16.06 6.42
N SER A 149 20.82 16.99 5.98
CA SER A 149 21.24 18.16 6.77
C SER A 149 20.43 19.38 6.33
N PRO A 150 19.23 19.64 6.90
CA PRO A 150 18.55 20.91 6.62
C PRO A 150 19.52 22.06 6.92
N GLY A 151 19.70 22.94 5.93
CA GLY A 151 20.52 24.12 6.09
C GLY A 151 20.07 24.94 7.32
N PRO A 152 20.94 25.76 7.93
CA PRO A 152 20.56 26.67 9.02
C PRO A 152 19.73 27.85 8.48
N GLY A 153 18.69 27.55 7.71
CA GLY A 153 17.95 28.44 6.85
C GLY A 153 17.49 29.73 7.53
N ALA A 154 17.15 30.72 6.71
CA ALA A 154 16.51 31.94 7.20
C ALA A 154 15.10 31.70 7.76
N ALA A 155 14.58 30.47 7.62
CA ALA A 155 13.29 30.00 8.08
C ALA A 155 13.47 29.13 9.35
N ASP A 156 12.61 29.31 10.36
CA ASP A 156 12.56 28.49 11.59
C ASP A 156 12.47 26.95 11.36
N TYR A 157 12.10 26.50 10.15
CA TYR A 157 12.00 25.07 9.78
C TYR A 157 12.67 24.86 8.42
N GLY A 158 13.54 23.85 8.33
CA GLY A 158 14.19 23.43 7.09
C GLY A 158 13.38 22.38 6.33
N ILE A 159 12.52 21.61 7.01
CA ILE A 159 11.68 20.56 6.41
C ILE A 159 10.28 20.62 7.04
N ASP A 160 9.22 20.57 6.25
CA ASP A 160 7.84 20.65 6.73
C ASP A 160 6.91 19.75 5.90
N GLY A 161 6.37 18.71 6.54
CA GLY A 161 5.45 17.73 5.97
C GLY A 161 3.98 18.16 5.97
N ARG A 162 3.65 19.37 6.42
CA ARG A 162 2.28 19.90 6.28
C ARG A 162 1.98 20.17 4.81
N ASP A 163 0.73 20.01 4.40
CA ASP A 163 0.32 20.24 3.01
C ASP A 163 0.18 21.73 2.66
N TYR A 164 1.10 22.23 1.85
CA TYR A 164 1.11 23.61 1.34
C TYR A 164 0.41 23.70 -0.01
N THR A 165 -0.31 24.81 -0.23
CA THR A 165 -0.83 25.16 -1.56
C THR A 165 0.34 25.46 -2.50
N ALA A 166 0.33 24.84 -3.69
CA ALA A 166 1.37 25.07 -4.69
C ALA A 166 1.15 26.46 -5.34
N PRO A 167 2.20 27.29 -5.51
CA PRO A 167 2.06 28.58 -6.17
C PRO A 167 1.55 28.40 -7.60
N ASP A 168 0.69 29.29 -8.09
CA ASP A 168 0.30 29.27 -9.50
C ASP A 168 1.41 29.91 -10.36
N LEU A 169 2.31 29.05 -10.87
CA LEU A 169 3.45 29.48 -11.69
C LEU A 169 3.01 30.15 -12.99
N THR A 170 1.85 29.78 -13.53
CA THR A 170 1.32 30.36 -14.78
C THR A 170 0.91 31.82 -14.62
N GLN A 171 0.57 32.23 -13.40
CA GLN A 171 0.22 33.61 -13.06
C GLN A 171 1.42 34.45 -12.64
N GLY A 172 2.63 33.88 -12.67
CA GLY A 172 3.82 34.52 -12.17
C GLY A 172 3.80 34.70 -10.65
N GLU A 173 3.02 33.88 -9.94
CA GLU A 173 3.03 33.89 -8.49
C GLU A 173 4.40 33.43 -8.00
N ASN A 174 4.92 34.19 -7.04
CA ASN A 174 6.10 33.77 -6.33
C ASN A 174 5.71 32.79 -5.22
N CYS A 175 6.67 31.99 -4.78
CA CYS A 175 6.39 31.02 -3.73
C CYS A 175 5.93 31.65 -2.42
N GLY A 176 6.09 32.95 -2.15
CA GLY A 176 5.47 33.62 -0.98
C GLY A 176 5.87 33.15 0.43
N ILE A 177 6.41 31.93 0.57
CA ILE A 177 6.86 31.25 1.80
C ILE A 177 8.31 31.56 2.15
N GLN A 178 8.99 32.38 1.34
CA GLN A 178 10.36 32.81 1.62
C GLN A 178 10.43 33.70 2.87
N GLY A 179 10.83 33.10 3.99
CA GLY A 179 11.10 33.79 5.25
C GLY A 179 9.87 34.16 6.10
N ALA A 180 8.65 33.82 5.66
CA ALA A 180 7.43 34.04 6.43
C ALA A 180 6.52 32.81 6.36
N HIS A 181 6.56 32.01 7.43
CA HIS A 181 5.82 30.76 7.70
C HIS A 181 4.28 30.89 7.77
N THR A 182 3.71 31.96 7.23
CA THR A 182 2.36 32.40 7.59
C THR A 182 1.39 32.47 6.42
N ARG A 183 1.66 31.78 5.30
CA ARG A 183 0.76 31.85 4.15
C ARG A 183 0.26 30.48 3.74
N ASP A 184 -1.06 30.37 3.85
CA ASP A 184 -1.97 29.47 3.17
C ASP A 184 -1.51 28.02 3.09
N PHE A 185 -1.59 27.36 4.23
CA PHE A 185 -1.86 25.93 4.23
C PHE A 185 -3.15 25.67 3.44
N ALA A 186 -3.22 24.54 2.75
CA ALA A 186 -4.51 24.03 2.29
C ALA A 186 -5.49 24.04 3.49
N ASP A 187 -6.77 24.30 3.18
CA ASP A 187 -7.83 24.48 4.17
C ASP A 187 -7.69 23.44 5.29
N ALA A 188 -7.77 23.88 6.56
CA ALA A 188 -7.38 23.06 7.71
C ALA A 188 -8.16 21.74 7.81
N ASP A 189 -9.31 21.68 7.16
CA ASP A 189 -10.22 20.53 7.12
C ASP A 189 -9.84 19.47 6.05
N VAL A 190 -8.89 19.74 5.14
CA VAL A 190 -8.46 18.82 4.05
C VAL A 190 -7.01 18.33 4.23
N ARG A 191 -6.30 18.80 5.25
CA ARG A 191 -4.86 18.53 5.42
C ARG A 191 -4.56 17.04 5.60
N GLN A 192 -3.84 16.48 4.64
CA GLN A 192 -3.08 15.27 4.83
C GLN A 192 -1.65 15.68 5.15
N ASP A 193 -1.42 16.04 6.41
CA ASP A 193 -0.06 16.21 6.91
C ASP A 193 0.66 14.87 6.75
N VAL A 194 1.80 14.89 6.07
CA VAL A 194 2.65 13.71 5.86
C VAL A 194 3.87 13.78 6.78
N ALA A 195 4.78 12.82 6.68
CA ALA A 195 5.99 12.88 7.46
C ALA A 195 6.85 14.09 7.07
N GLY A 196 7.56 14.70 8.03
CA GLY A 196 8.53 15.74 7.69
C GLY A 196 9.68 15.12 6.90
N ALA A 197 10.37 14.17 7.54
CA ALA A 197 11.44 13.40 6.92
C ALA A 197 11.30 11.89 7.13
N ILE A 198 11.61 11.11 6.10
CA ILE A 198 11.76 9.64 6.15
C ILE A 198 13.21 9.30 5.83
N VAL A 199 13.96 8.84 6.82
CA VAL A 199 15.39 8.48 6.72
C VAL A 199 15.64 7.15 7.47
N PRO A 200 15.14 6.02 6.98
CA PRO A 200 15.07 4.77 7.76
C PRO A 200 16.42 4.05 7.95
N GLU A 201 17.42 4.39 7.16
CA GLU A 201 18.75 3.75 7.18
C GLU A 201 19.90 4.76 7.35
N GLY A 202 19.60 6.06 7.24
CA GLY A 202 20.57 7.14 7.29
C GLY A 202 20.68 7.81 8.66
N ASP A 203 21.32 8.97 8.68
CA ASP A 203 21.37 9.85 9.85
C ASP A 203 20.68 11.17 9.48
N ILE A 204 19.88 11.69 10.40
CA ILE A 204 19.45 13.08 10.31
C ILE A 204 20.45 13.81 11.17
N SER A 205 21.46 14.38 10.52
CA SER A 205 22.43 15.20 11.23
C SER A 205 21.73 16.45 11.75
N ASP A 206 21.19 16.33 12.97
CA ASP A 206 20.81 17.44 13.82
C ASP A 206 22.09 18.24 14.00
N ARG A 207 22.37 19.22 13.12
CA ARG A 207 23.48 20.14 13.33
C ARG A 207 23.17 20.92 14.60
N PRO A 208 23.76 20.56 15.77
CA PRO A 208 23.44 21.21 17.02
C PRO A 208 24.34 22.45 17.04
N GLY A 209 24.04 23.47 16.23
CA GLY A 209 25.11 24.38 15.83
C GLY A 209 24.76 25.77 15.29
N ALA A 210 23.56 26.05 14.81
CA ALA A 210 23.22 27.40 14.34
C ALA A 210 22.73 28.31 15.48
N GLY A 211 23.46 28.33 16.60
CA GLY A 211 23.05 29.03 17.81
C GLY A 211 24.15 29.29 18.83
N GLY A 212 25.43 29.18 18.45
CA GLY A 212 26.55 29.78 19.19
C GLY A 212 26.58 31.31 19.05
N GLY A 213 25.43 31.98 19.20
CA GLY A 213 25.25 33.42 19.03
C GLY A 213 25.12 34.13 20.37
N GLY A 214 26.27 34.48 20.96
CA GLY A 214 26.48 35.59 21.91
C GLY A 214 25.34 36.02 22.84
N GLY A 215 25.52 35.71 24.13
CA GLY A 215 24.67 36.14 25.23
C GLY A 215 24.09 37.55 25.13
N ARG A 216 22.77 37.63 25.25
CA ARG A 216 22.12 38.69 26.02
C ARG A 216 21.28 38.01 27.10
N GLY A 217 21.74 38.17 28.35
CA GLY A 217 21.20 37.53 29.54
C GLY A 217 19.76 37.91 29.84
N GLY A 218 18.82 37.21 29.21
CA GLY A 218 17.45 37.08 29.71
C GLY A 218 17.42 36.18 30.94
N PRO A 219 16.59 36.49 31.95
CA PRO A 219 16.60 35.79 33.23
C PRO A 219 16.27 34.30 33.07
N PRO A 220 16.96 33.42 33.82
CA PRO A 220 16.75 31.98 33.78
C PRO A 220 15.47 31.65 34.54
N GLY A 221 14.38 31.38 33.84
CA GLY A 221 13.10 31.08 34.47
C GLY A 221 12.02 30.63 33.49
N GLY A 222 12.17 29.41 32.96
CA GLY A 222 11.12 28.72 32.20
C GLY A 222 11.72 27.73 31.19
N GLY A 223 11.67 26.43 31.51
CA GLY A 223 12.11 25.27 30.73
C GLY A 223 12.50 25.49 29.26
N GLY A 224 13.78 25.79 29.01
CA GLY A 224 14.37 25.72 27.68
C GLY A 224 14.66 24.27 27.32
N GLY A 225 13.66 23.59 26.75
CA GLY A 225 13.90 22.42 25.91
C GLY A 225 14.63 22.89 24.66
N GLY A 226 15.61 22.11 24.19
CA GLY A 226 16.18 22.32 22.85
C GLY A 226 15.03 22.45 21.87
N GLY A 227 15.02 23.53 21.09
CA GLY A 227 13.96 23.74 20.09
C GLY A 227 13.89 22.49 19.21
N PRO A 228 12.68 22.08 18.79
CA PRO A 228 12.51 20.94 17.91
C PRO A 228 13.43 21.10 16.71
N SER A 229 14.05 19.99 16.30
CA SER A 229 14.61 19.81 14.96
C SER A 229 13.75 20.60 13.96
N GLY A 230 14.36 21.32 13.02
CA GLY A 230 13.63 22.15 12.05
C GLY A 230 12.80 21.35 11.04
N ILE A 231 12.24 20.22 11.48
CA ILE A 231 11.46 19.22 10.78
C ILE A 231 10.10 19.18 11.47
N ILE A 232 9.04 19.49 10.73
CA ILE A 232 7.65 19.36 11.16
C ILE A 232 6.97 18.30 10.29
N GLY A 233 6.09 17.48 10.86
CA GLY A 233 5.25 16.56 10.10
C GLY A 233 4.35 15.71 11.00
N SER A 234 3.65 14.76 10.41
CA SER A 234 2.84 13.77 11.12
C SER A 234 3.17 12.36 10.61
N PRO A 235 4.21 11.67 11.17
CA PRO A 235 5.11 12.13 12.23
C PRO A 235 6.19 13.11 11.74
N ASP A 236 6.86 13.83 12.63
CA ASP A 236 7.97 14.73 12.23
C ASP A 236 9.07 13.95 11.48
N VAL A 237 9.48 12.79 12.01
CA VAL A 237 10.58 11.99 11.48
C VAL A 237 10.30 10.49 11.58
N ILE A 238 10.65 9.74 10.53
CA ILE A 238 10.77 8.27 10.52
C ILE A 238 12.23 7.92 10.25
N ASP A 239 12.98 7.56 11.29
CA ASP A 239 14.44 7.41 11.29
C ASP A 239 14.95 5.95 11.33
N ASN A 240 14.05 4.97 11.24
CA ASN A 240 14.44 3.57 11.24
C ASN A 240 13.50 2.70 10.40
N SER A 241 14.06 1.66 9.79
CA SER A 241 13.32 0.74 8.91
C SER A 241 12.16 0.02 9.59
N THR A 242 12.27 -0.30 10.88
CA THR A 242 11.15 -0.93 11.63
C THR A 242 9.96 0.01 11.78
N HIS A 243 10.20 1.30 12.05
CA HIS A 243 9.15 2.32 12.11
C HIS A 243 8.55 2.58 10.72
N TYR A 244 9.38 2.57 9.67
CA TYR A 244 8.92 2.66 8.29
C TYR A 244 7.98 1.48 7.94
N GLU A 245 8.42 0.24 8.16
CA GLU A 245 7.63 -0.98 7.90
C GLU A 245 6.32 -1.01 8.70
N ALA A 246 6.37 -0.63 9.98
CA ALA A 246 5.18 -0.56 10.81
C ALA A 246 4.18 0.51 10.34
N THR A 247 4.68 1.61 9.77
CA THR A 247 3.85 2.70 9.25
C THR A 247 3.26 2.34 7.89
N TYR A 248 4.06 1.85 6.95
CA TYR A 248 3.65 1.71 5.55
C TYR A 248 3.34 0.27 5.09
N GLY A 249 3.60 -0.74 5.94
CA GLY A 249 3.23 -2.13 5.66
C GLY A 249 4.18 -2.89 4.72
N HIS A 250 5.32 -2.33 4.36
CA HIS A 250 6.32 -3.00 3.51
C HIS A 250 7.74 -2.48 3.80
N SER A 251 8.74 -3.22 3.34
CA SER A 251 10.17 -2.94 3.60
C SER A 251 10.71 -1.72 2.86
N THR A 252 11.77 -1.10 3.39
CA THR A 252 12.51 -0.03 2.70
C THR A 252 13.05 -0.48 1.33
N ALA A 253 13.46 -1.74 1.21
CA ALA A 253 13.90 -2.35 -0.05
C ALA A 253 12.79 -2.40 -1.11
N HIS A 254 11.52 -2.57 -0.70
CA HIS A 254 10.39 -2.52 -1.62
C HIS A 254 10.23 -1.11 -2.20
N ALA A 255 10.19 -0.09 -1.34
CA ALA A 255 10.09 1.30 -1.76
C ALA A 255 11.25 1.73 -2.68
N VAL A 256 12.49 1.34 -2.35
CA VAL A 256 13.67 1.61 -3.20
C VAL A 256 13.52 0.97 -4.59
N ASN A 257 12.98 -0.25 -4.68
CA ASN A 257 12.77 -0.91 -5.97
C ASN A 257 11.70 -0.19 -6.80
N GLU A 258 10.61 0.26 -6.18
CA GLU A 258 9.54 1.01 -6.85
C GLU A 258 10.04 2.35 -7.37
N PHE A 259 10.72 3.13 -6.54
CA PHE A 259 11.32 4.40 -7.00
C PHE A 259 12.37 4.20 -8.08
N ASN A 260 13.15 3.12 -8.04
CA ASN A 260 14.07 2.79 -9.13
C ASN A 260 13.34 2.50 -10.45
N GLN A 261 12.22 1.78 -10.41
CA GLN A 261 11.41 1.54 -11.60
C GLN A 261 10.84 2.84 -12.16
N LEU A 262 10.35 3.72 -11.27
CA LEU A 262 9.83 5.03 -11.64
C LEU A 262 10.89 5.94 -12.28
N ILE A 263 12.08 6.03 -11.69
CA ILE A 263 13.17 6.82 -12.28
C ILE A 263 13.57 6.22 -13.64
N ASN A 264 13.62 4.89 -13.75
CA ASN A 264 13.96 4.24 -15.03
C ASN A 264 12.93 4.52 -16.13
N SER A 265 11.63 4.56 -15.82
CA SER A 265 10.62 4.92 -16.82
C SER A 265 10.70 6.40 -17.19
N LEU A 266 10.98 7.29 -16.24
CA LEU A 266 11.18 8.72 -16.50
C LEU A 266 12.37 9.01 -17.41
N VAL A 267 13.49 8.34 -17.18
CA VAL A 267 14.75 8.61 -17.89
C VAL A 267 14.78 7.89 -19.24
N GLN A 268 13.96 6.86 -19.46
CA GLN A 268 13.98 6.09 -20.70
C GLN A 268 13.75 6.98 -21.93
N GLY A 269 14.78 7.11 -22.77
CA GLY A 269 14.72 7.89 -24.00
C GLY A 269 15.06 9.38 -23.83
N ARG A 270 15.39 9.84 -22.62
CA ARG A 270 15.86 11.20 -22.36
C ARG A 270 17.38 11.25 -22.32
N GLU A 271 17.94 12.30 -22.91
CA GLU A 271 19.36 12.61 -22.81
C GLU A 271 19.58 13.57 -21.62
N PRO A 272 20.68 13.40 -20.86
CA PRO A 272 21.06 14.36 -19.83
C PRO A 272 21.17 15.77 -20.40
N SER A 273 20.68 16.76 -19.68
CA SER A 273 20.70 18.14 -20.16
C SER A 273 21.22 19.09 -19.09
N SER A 274 22.33 19.77 -19.40
CA SER A 274 22.78 20.94 -18.65
C SER A 274 21.99 22.15 -19.16
N HIS A 275 20.89 22.51 -18.51
CA HIS A 275 20.04 23.62 -18.93
C HIS A 275 19.87 24.66 -17.81
N ALA A 276 20.06 25.92 -18.21
CA ALA A 276 19.48 27.04 -17.49
C ALA A 276 18.01 27.14 -17.93
N VAL A 277 17.11 27.00 -16.98
CA VAL A 277 15.66 27.00 -17.24
C VAL A 277 15.12 28.40 -17.05
N GLY A 278 14.21 28.81 -17.94
CA GLY A 278 13.58 30.12 -17.88
C GLY A 278 12.62 30.22 -16.69
N ALA A 279 12.42 31.44 -16.18
CA ALA A 279 11.47 31.67 -15.09
C ALA A 279 10.05 31.20 -15.47
N TYR A 280 9.35 30.54 -14.54
CA TYR A 280 7.99 30.04 -14.70
C TYR A 280 7.84 28.93 -15.74
N GLU A 281 8.92 28.20 -16.04
CA GLU A 281 8.85 26.99 -16.84
C GLU A 281 8.46 25.80 -15.94
N GLU A 282 7.60 24.96 -16.52
CA GLU A 282 7.21 23.66 -15.98
C GLU A 282 7.68 22.57 -16.95
N GLY A 283 8.17 21.45 -16.43
CA GLY A 283 8.63 20.36 -17.28
C GLY A 283 9.36 19.25 -16.53
N ILE A 284 9.94 18.33 -17.29
CA ILE A 284 10.76 17.24 -16.76
C ILE A 284 12.22 17.54 -17.07
N TYR A 285 13.03 17.69 -16.03
CA TYR A 285 14.44 18.04 -16.10
C TYR A 285 15.29 16.88 -15.64
N TYR A 286 16.33 16.55 -16.41
CA TYR A 286 17.22 15.43 -16.11
C TYR A 286 18.68 15.87 -16.15
N ALA A 287 19.41 15.60 -15.06
CA ALA A 287 20.85 15.79 -14.93
C ALA A 287 21.52 14.46 -14.57
N GLY A 288 22.42 13.99 -15.44
CA GLY A 288 23.28 12.84 -15.16
C GLY A 288 24.52 13.23 -14.36
N GLU A 289 25.44 12.29 -14.23
CA GLU A 289 26.67 12.48 -13.45
C GLU A 289 27.50 13.66 -13.98
N GLY A 290 27.70 14.67 -13.12
CA GLY A 290 28.46 15.87 -13.46
C GLY A 290 27.70 16.94 -14.25
N ASP A 291 26.43 16.71 -14.60
CA ASP A 291 25.55 17.73 -15.17
C ASP A 291 24.91 18.57 -14.08
N GLU A 292 24.57 19.82 -14.43
CA GLU A 292 23.92 20.77 -13.54
C GLU A 292 22.67 21.37 -14.19
N ILE A 293 21.54 21.32 -13.48
CA ILE A 293 20.33 22.08 -13.78
C ILE A 293 20.37 23.34 -12.92
N THR A 294 20.34 24.51 -13.55
CA THR A 294 20.29 25.79 -12.84
C THR A 294 18.96 26.49 -13.06
N PHE A 295 18.26 26.75 -11.96
CA PHE A 295 17.05 27.55 -11.95
C PHE A 295 17.41 28.98 -11.55
N SER A 296 17.74 29.79 -12.56
CA SER A 296 18.11 31.20 -12.40
C SER A 296 16.98 32.10 -12.88
N GLY A 297 16.48 32.97 -12.00
CA GLY A 297 15.52 34.00 -12.35
C GLY A 297 15.80 35.29 -11.59
N GLU A 298 15.60 36.45 -12.23
CA GLU A 298 15.64 37.72 -11.52
C GLU A 298 14.38 37.85 -10.64
N GLY A 299 14.56 37.77 -9.32
CA GLY A 299 13.46 37.93 -8.35
C GLY A 299 12.97 36.60 -7.81
N GLN A 300 11.68 36.54 -7.46
CA GLN A 300 11.06 35.35 -6.87
C GLN A 300 10.43 34.47 -7.95
N SER A 301 11.23 34.07 -8.93
CA SER A 301 10.78 33.17 -10.00
C SER A 301 10.49 31.78 -9.43
N GLY A 302 9.34 31.24 -9.79
CA GLY A 302 8.98 29.85 -9.51
C GLY A 302 9.22 28.97 -10.74
N PHE A 303 9.51 27.71 -10.50
CA PHE A 303 9.74 26.65 -11.49
C PHE A 303 8.93 25.45 -11.05
N GLY A 304 8.50 24.58 -11.97
CA GLY A 304 7.70 23.42 -11.58
C GLY A 304 7.92 22.16 -12.40
N GLY A 305 7.36 21.06 -11.94
CA GLY A 305 7.41 19.77 -12.63
C GLY A 305 8.27 18.73 -11.93
N ILE A 306 9.09 18.00 -12.69
CA ILE A 306 9.86 16.86 -12.19
C ILE A 306 11.35 17.12 -12.44
N VAL A 307 12.18 17.01 -11.41
CA VAL A 307 13.65 17.05 -11.53
C VAL A 307 14.21 15.69 -11.19
N ILE A 308 15.06 15.15 -12.05
CA ILE A 308 15.73 13.85 -11.87
C ILE A 308 17.23 14.10 -11.85
N LEU A 309 17.88 13.76 -10.75
CA LEU A 309 19.32 13.88 -10.54
C LEU A 309 19.93 12.48 -10.43
N GLU A 310 20.64 12.02 -11.46
CA GLU A 310 21.40 10.78 -11.44
C GLU A 310 22.90 11.09 -11.25
N GLY A 311 23.28 11.42 -10.02
CA GLY A 311 24.62 11.94 -9.71
C GLY A 311 24.88 13.37 -10.21
N GLY A 312 23.85 14.05 -10.73
CA GLY A 312 23.89 15.46 -11.14
C GLY A 312 23.58 16.44 -10.02
N SER A 313 23.60 17.74 -10.33
CA SER A 313 23.31 18.80 -9.36
C SER A 313 22.12 19.68 -9.78
N LEU A 314 21.28 20.02 -8.81
CA LEU A 314 20.27 21.06 -8.94
C LEU A 314 20.73 22.32 -8.22
N ASN A 315 20.91 23.41 -8.93
CA ASN A 315 21.25 24.71 -8.36
C ASN A 315 20.07 25.69 -8.42
N LEU A 316 19.59 26.08 -7.25
CA LEU A 316 18.52 27.05 -7.04
C LEU A 316 19.13 28.42 -6.71
N ASP A 317 19.34 29.24 -7.73
CA ASP A 317 20.02 30.52 -7.56
C ASP A 317 19.18 31.54 -6.76
N GLY A 318 19.81 32.14 -5.76
CA GLY A 318 19.26 33.25 -4.99
C GLY A 318 18.03 32.85 -4.16
N ASN A 319 16.88 33.41 -4.54
CA ASN A 319 15.57 33.18 -3.92
C ASN A 319 14.62 32.56 -4.96
N SER A 320 15.10 31.62 -5.76
CA SER A 320 14.22 30.82 -6.61
C SER A 320 13.45 29.80 -5.77
N CYS A 321 12.39 29.27 -6.35
CA CYS A 321 11.67 28.18 -5.74
C CYS A 321 11.19 27.19 -6.80
N PHE A 322 11.14 25.93 -6.39
CA PHE A 322 10.70 24.84 -7.25
C PHE A 322 9.44 24.21 -6.66
N SER A 323 8.44 23.95 -7.50
CA SER A 323 7.15 23.36 -7.14
C SER A 323 6.95 22.05 -7.90
N GLY A 324 7.18 20.92 -7.25
CA GLY A 324 6.98 19.61 -7.85
C GLY A 324 7.77 18.50 -7.17
N LEU A 325 8.23 17.54 -7.97
CA LEU A 325 8.94 16.35 -7.48
C LEU A 325 10.43 16.42 -7.82
N VAL A 326 11.30 16.20 -6.84
CA VAL A 326 12.74 16.02 -7.06
C VAL A 326 13.11 14.57 -6.73
N LEU A 327 13.61 13.85 -7.72
CA LEU A 327 14.10 12.48 -7.62
C LEU A 327 15.62 12.50 -7.68
N VAL A 328 16.28 11.88 -6.72
CA VAL A 328 17.73 11.82 -6.62
C VAL A 328 18.18 10.37 -6.54
N ARG A 329 19.07 9.97 -7.44
CA ARG A 329 19.68 8.64 -7.49
C ARG A 329 21.19 8.77 -7.63
N GLY A 330 21.96 8.01 -6.86
CA GLY A 330 23.42 7.95 -7.02
C GLY A 330 24.18 9.23 -6.63
N GLY A 331 23.74 9.93 -5.58
CA GLY A 331 24.53 11.01 -4.97
C GLY A 331 24.36 12.40 -5.60
N GLY A 332 23.14 12.79 -5.98
CA GLY A 332 22.89 14.13 -6.50
C GLY A 332 22.88 15.21 -5.42
N THR A 333 23.28 16.43 -5.79
CA THR A 333 23.37 17.56 -4.86
C THR A 333 22.29 18.60 -5.15
N VAL A 334 21.61 19.08 -4.12
CA VAL A 334 20.67 20.20 -4.24
C VAL A 334 21.30 21.41 -3.56
N THR A 335 21.83 22.34 -4.34
CA THR A 335 22.46 23.56 -3.85
C THR A 335 21.53 24.75 -4.00
N GLY A 336 21.48 25.62 -3.01
CA GLY A 336 20.65 26.81 -3.12
C GLY A 336 21.02 27.92 -2.14
N GLY A 337 20.65 29.15 -2.50
CA GLY A 337 20.77 30.31 -1.62
C GLY A 337 19.77 30.22 -0.46
N THR A 338 18.68 30.98 -0.56
CA THR A 338 17.51 30.89 0.34
C THR A 338 16.31 30.40 -0.45
N SER A 339 16.51 29.29 -1.15
CA SER A 339 15.53 28.68 -2.03
C SER A 339 14.54 27.81 -1.26
N ALA A 340 13.42 27.48 -1.91
CA ALA A 340 12.43 26.57 -1.36
C ALA A 340 12.03 25.52 -2.41
N ILE A 341 11.87 24.28 -1.97
CA ILE A 341 11.24 23.21 -2.75
C ILE A 341 9.88 22.94 -2.12
N ILE A 342 8.82 23.03 -2.93
CA ILE A 342 7.43 22.80 -2.56
C ILE A 342 6.97 21.55 -3.30
N GLY A 343 6.60 20.49 -2.58
CA GLY A 343 6.29 19.18 -3.16
C GLY A 343 7.05 18.09 -2.41
N SER A 344 7.84 17.27 -3.09
CA SER A 344 8.60 16.21 -2.41
C SER A 344 9.99 16.04 -2.99
N VAL A 345 10.94 15.68 -2.12
CA VAL A 345 12.26 15.21 -2.52
C VAL A 345 12.40 13.75 -2.12
N ILE A 346 12.78 12.89 -3.07
CA ILE A 346 12.97 11.47 -2.86
C ILE A 346 14.40 11.12 -3.30
N SER A 347 15.21 10.65 -2.37
CA SER A 347 16.58 10.19 -2.63
C SER A 347 16.69 8.69 -2.41
N ILE A 348 17.25 7.98 -3.37
CA ILE A 348 17.53 6.55 -3.30
C ILE A 348 18.98 6.27 -3.68
N PRO A 349 19.57 5.17 -3.19
CA PRO A 349 20.92 4.81 -3.59
C PRO A 349 20.97 4.53 -5.09
N GLY A 350 22.00 5.08 -5.74
CA GLY A 350 22.38 4.62 -7.07
C GLY A 350 23.16 3.32 -6.97
N PHE A 351 23.36 2.66 -8.10
CA PHE A 351 24.20 1.47 -8.19
C PHE A 351 25.20 1.68 -9.32
N ASP A 352 26.45 1.30 -9.09
CA ASP A 352 27.46 1.33 -10.15
C ASP A 352 27.24 0.19 -11.17
N GLU A 353 28.09 0.14 -12.21
CA GLU A 353 28.05 -0.93 -13.23
C GLU A 353 28.26 -2.34 -12.65
N GLN A 354 28.78 -2.46 -11.43
CA GLN A 354 29.00 -3.71 -10.72
C GLN A 354 27.83 -4.07 -9.79
N GLY A 355 26.83 -3.19 -9.64
CA GLY A 355 25.70 -3.35 -8.75
C GLY A 355 26.02 -3.04 -7.29
N GLU A 356 27.15 -2.39 -7.01
CA GLU A 356 27.47 -1.90 -5.67
C GLU A 356 26.77 -0.54 -5.47
N PRO A 357 26.23 -0.26 -4.28
CA PRO A 357 25.57 1.00 -4.00
C PRO A 357 26.58 2.15 -4.13
N LEU A 358 26.24 3.17 -4.91
CA LEU A 358 26.97 4.42 -4.95
C LEU A 358 26.75 5.18 -3.65
N GLU A 359 27.77 5.92 -3.21
CA GLU A 359 27.69 6.73 -2.01
C GLU A 359 26.52 7.73 -2.15
N SER A 360 25.48 7.54 -1.35
CA SER A 360 24.14 8.11 -1.58
C SER A 360 23.82 9.14 -0.52
N ALA A 361 24.37 10.33 -0.66
CA ALA A 361 23.94 11.49 0.10
C ALA A 361 23.13 12.44 -0.79
N LEU A 362 21.90 12.76 -0.36
CA LEU A 362 21.25 14.00 -0.77
C LEU A 362 22.02 15.15 -0.09
N ASP A 363 23.06 15.66 -0.74
CA ASP A 363 23.79 16.79 -0.19
C ASP A 363 23.01 18.08 -0.46
N THR A 364 22.34 18.56 0.59
CA THR A 364 21.68 19.86 0.56
C THR A 364 22.66 20.93 1.01
N ALA A 365 23.34 21.56 0.05
CA ALA A 365 24.21 22.68 0.36
C ALA A 365 23.43 24.00 0.37
N GLY A 366 23.59 24.78 1.44
CA GLY A 366 22.99 26.11 1.56
C GLY A 366 21.81 26.17 2.53
N ASN A 367 20.88 27.08 2.30
CA ASN A 367 19.76 27.37 3.21
C ASN A 367 18.39 27.02 2.56
N THR A 368 18.37 25.94 1.77
CA THR A 368 17.15 25.44 1.11
C THR A 368 16.16 24.90 2.14
N SER A 369 14.88 25.26 1.98
CA SER A 369 13.78 24.71 2.78
C SER A 369 12.92 23.76 1.93
N PHE A 370 12.40 22.71 2.56
CA PHE A 370 11.57 21.68 1.92
C PHE A 370 10.17 21.71 2.53
N PHE A 371 9.14 21.92 1.71
CA PHE A 371 7.74 21.99 2.11
C PHE A 371 6.94 20.97 1.33
N TYR A 372 6.12 20.17 2.00
CA TYR A 372 5.26 19.23 1.32
C TYR A 372 4.11 19.93 0.58
N SER A 373 3.75 19.44 -0.59
CA SER A 373 2.55 19.91 -1.32
C SER A 373 2.00 18.82 -2.21
N ALA A 374 0.84 18.28 -1.84
CA ALA A 374 0.12 17.31 -2.65
C ALA A 374 -0.32 17.92 -3.99
N GLU A 375 -0.65 19.22 -4.00
CA GLU A 375 -1.00 19.94 -5.23
C GLU A 375 0.18 20.03 -6.20
N ALA A 376 1.39 20.31 -5.71
CA ALA A 376 2.59 20.36 -6.55
C ALA A 376 2.90 18.99 -7.17
N LEU A 377 2.71 17.91 -6.40
CA LEU A 377 2.90 16.54 -6.87
C LEU A 377 1.85 16.11 -7.90
N ARG A 378 0.59 16.54 -7.72
CA ARG A 378 -0.48 16.32 -8.70
C ARG A 378 -0.14 17.01 -10.03
N ARG A 379 0.27 18.29 -10.00
CA ARG A 379 0.69 19.02 -11.21
C ARG A 379 1.89 18.38 -11.88
N ALA A 380 2.86 17.89 -11.10
CA ALA A 380 4.00 17.15 -11.63
C ALA A 380 3.56 15.84 -12.34
N GLY A 381 2.52 15.17 -11.84
CA GLY A 381 1.90 14.02 -12.51
C GLY A 381 1.19 14.40 -13.82
N GLU A 382 0.46 15.51 -13.85
CA GLU A 382 -0.18 16.01 -15.08
C GLU A 382 0.85 16.30 -16.19
N ILE A 383 2.01 16.88 -15.83
CA ILE A 383 3.12 17.13 -16.77
C ILE A 383 3.68 15.83 -17.36
N TRP A 384 3.71 14.75 -16.56
CA TRP A 384 4.08 13.44 -17.09
C TRP A 384 3.08 12.98 -18.13
N ASP A 385 1.80 12.94 -17.76
CA ASP A 385 0.74 12.36 -18.60
C ASP A 385 0.63 13.08 -19.95
N GLU A 386 0.84 14.41 -19.98
CA GLU A 386 0.80 15.19 -21.22
C GLU A 386 1.90 14.82 -22.23
N GLU A 387 3.10 14.42 -21.78
CA GLU A 387 4.19 14.05 -22.71
C GLU A 387 3.96 12.70 -23.41
N ASP A 388 3.18 11.80 -22.83
CA ASP A 388 2.91 10.47 -23.40
C ASP A 388 1.90 10.50 -24.57
N ASP A 389 1.07 11.55 -24.67
CA ASP A 389 -0.04 11.65 -25.65
C ASP A 389 0.39 12.13 -27.05
N ASP A 390 1.53 12.81 -27.20
CA ASP A 390 1.89 13.48 -28.46
C ASP A 390 2.48 12.54 -29.54
N ASP A 391 2.96 11.34 -29.17
CA ASP A 391 3.64 10.43 -30.10
C ASP A 391 2.85 9.16 -30.47
N GLY A 392 1.69 8.88 -29.86
CA GLY A 392 0.78 7.79 -30.25
C GLY A 392 1.33 6.35 -30.14
N ASP A 393 2.59 6.19 -29.72
CA ASP A 393 3.29 4.91 -29.52
C ASP A 393 3.92 4.81 -28.11
N GLY A 394 3.56 5.72 -27.19
CA GLY A 394 3.98 5.68 -25.77
C GLY A 394 3.32 4.54 -24.98
N PRO A 395 3.95 4.06 -23.90
CA PRO A 395 3.40 3.00 -23.06
C PRO A 395 2.14 3.48 -22.33
N SER A 396 0.97 3.23 -22.93
CA SER A 396 -0.39 3.45 -22.39
C SER A 396 -0.71 2.54 -21.20
N GLY A 397 0.10 2.61 -20.14
CA GLY A 397 0.12 1.61 -19.10
C GLY A 397 0.61 2.13 -17.76
N ILE A 398 0.12 3.26 -17.29
CA ILE A 398 -0.03 3.46 -15.85
C ILE A 398 -1.34 2.75 -15.47
N ALA A 399 -1.23 1.43 -15.21
CA ALA A 399 -2.10 0.87 -14.20
C ALA A 399 -1.83 1.70 -12.94
N GLU A 400 -2.87 2.23 -12.32
CA GLU A 400 -2.83 2.98 -11.07
C GLU A 400 -1.68 2.49 -10.18
N TRP A 401 -0.68 3.34 -9.95
CA TRP A 401 0.29 3.11 -8.88
C TRP A 401 -0.49 3.33 -7.57
N GLY A 402 -1.15 2.25 -7.15
CA GLY A 402 -2.10 2.17 -6.07
C GLY A 402 -1.61 2.95 -4.85
N GLY A 403 -2.43 3.94 -4.48
CA GLY A 403 -2.15 4.87 -3.41
C GLY A 403 -1.72 4.20 -2.12
N TRP A 404 -0.63 4.73 -1.59
CA TRP A 404 -0.09 4.46 -0.28
C TRP A 404 -1.07 4.97 0.77
N ARG A 405 -1.78 4.06 1.43
CA ARG A 405 -2.39 4.37 2.73
C ARG A 405 -1.98 3.29 3.70
N ALA A 406 -1.18 3.71 4.69
CA ALA A 406 -1.13 3.02 5.96
C ALA A 406 -2.57 2.82 6.46
N PRO A 407 -2.95 1.65 6.99
CA PRO A 407 -4.16 1.58 7.79
C PRO A 407 -3.98 2.57 8.95
N LEU A 408 -4.76 3.66 8.95
CA LEU A 408 -4.94 4.51 10.12
C LEU A 408 -5.47 3.62 11.24
N ASN A 409 -4.58 3.11 12.08
CA ASN A 409 -4.95 2.45 13.33
C ASN A 409 -5.51 3.54 14.27
N LEU A 410 -6.85 3.61 14.36
CA LEU A 410 -7.59 4.17 15.49
C LEU A 410 -7.97 3.05 16.46
#